data_AF-A0A0K8U732-F1
#
_entry.id   AF-A0A0K8U732-F1
#
_cell.length_a   1.000
_cell.length_b   1.000
_cell.length_c   1.000
_cell.angle_alpha   90.00
_cell.angle_beta   90.00
_cell.angle_gamma   90.00
#
_symmetry.space_group_name_H-M   'P 1'
#
loop_
_entity.id
_entity.type
_entity.pdbx_description
1 polymer ?
#
loop_
_entity_poly.entity_id
_entity_poly.type
_entity_poly.pdbx_seq_one_letter_code
_entity_poly.pdbx_strand_id
1 'polypeptide(L)'
;MTNIFCFFVLAAYLQFVFCLPTTQTQSGLKDSSSTEQNGLIPAKSTLKPTALTLEEQNAIARERKRLSAMIAEGEKKHHQFLLKGSNKITKEILADPAINNINSVDRKKEKAVLEQFVRDSDDIIDDTDRKCVIRVLKDFYTFTNEHFFSKNNLTNVDDIWFKALKAHGMDQFDADEAELLNQIGYQYADEFDKYLKSLSPAGLEKEKDLVYVQETYLENKDIMDKASYGFRYVNFFNKQKTDV
;
A
#
# COMPACT_ATOMS: atom_id res chain seq x y z
N MET A 1 5.88 19.22 -21.92
CA MET A 1 4.68 18.56 -21.37
C MET A 1 5.18 17.65 -20.27
N THR A 2 5.12 18.13 -19.04
CA THR A 2 5.91 17.62 -17.91
C THR A 2 5.04 16.67 -17.08
N ASN A 3 5.53 15.45 -16.85
CA ASN A 3 4.80 14.32 -16.27
C ASN A 3 4.33 14.61 -14.83
N ILE A 4 3.01 14.55 -14.60
CA ILE A 4 2.30 14.79 -13.33
C ILE A 4 2.02 13.45 -12.60
N PHE A 5 3.00 12.55 -12.51
CA PHE A 5 2.76 11.20 -11.93
C PHE A 5 3.47 10.89 -10.60
N CYS A 6 4.28 11.80 -10.03
CA CYS A 6 5.01 11.52 -8.78
C CYS A 6 4.27 11.85 -7.47
N PHE A 7 3.03 12.36 -7.49
CA PHE A 7 2.38 12.88 -6.26
C PHE A 7 1.32 11.99 -5.61
N PHE A 8 1.12 10.75 -6.05
CA PHE A 8 0.02 9.91 -5.54
C PHE A 8 0.42 8.81 -4.57
N VAL A 9 1.70 8.55 -4.33
CA VAL A 9 2.13 7.42 -3.47
C VAL A 9 2.00 7.74 -1.97
N LEU A 10 2.34 8.97 -1.53
CA LEU A 10 2.23 9.34 -0.11
C LEU A 10 0.79 9.54 0.40
N ALA A 11 -0.12 10.07 -0.44
CA ALA A 11 -1.51 10.28 -0.04
C ALA A 11 -2.35 8.99 -0.14
N ALA A 12 -2.07 8.12 -1.12
CA ALA A 12 -2.84 6.89 -1.28
C ALA A 12 -2.64 5.92 -0.12
N TYR A 13 -1.40 5.71 0.36
CA TYR A 13 -1.16 4.72 1.42
C TYR A 13 -1.78 5.12 2.78
N LEU A 14 -1.81 6.42 3.10
CA LEU A 14 -2.52 6.93 4.29
C LEU A 14 -4.04 7.04 4.09
N GLN A 15 -4.53 7.33 2.88
CA GLN A 15 -5.97 7.30 2.57
C GLN A 15 -6.54 5.86 2.53
N PHE A 16 -5.73 4.85 2.20
CA PHE A 16 -6.15 3.44 2.23
C PHE A 16 -6.38 2.90 3.66
N VAL A 17 -5.85 3.56 4.70
CA VAL A 17 -6.10 3.21 6.11
C VAL A 17 -7.29 3.97 6.71
N PHE A 18 -7.67 5.14 6.17
CA PHE A 18 -8.67 6.03 6.78
C PHE A 18 -9.92 6.36 5.94
N CYS A 19 -10.03 5.90 4.68
CA CYS A 19 -11.23 6.11 3.87
C CYS A 19 -11.82 4.79 3.37
N LEU A 20 -12.42 4.02 4.28
CA LEU A 20 -13.60 3.23 3.92
C LEU A 20 -14.79 4.20 3.85
N PRO A 21 -15.52 4.30 2.72
CA PRO A 21 -16.89 4.78 2.78
C PRO A 21 -17.66 3.79 3.65
N THR A 22 -18.07 4.27 4.82
CA THR A 22 -19.06 3.63 5.67
C THR A 22 -20.26 3.26 4.81
N THR A 23 -20.70 2.02 4.91
CA THR A 23 -21.91 1.47 4.29
C THR A 23 -23.08 2.47 4.38
N GLN A 24 -23.51 3.00 3.23
CA GLN A 24 -24.83 3.61 3.12
C GLN A 24 -25.67 2.80 2.14
N THR A 25 -26.60 2.08 2.75
CA THR A 25 -27.69 1.32 2.15
C THR A 25 -28.52 2.22 1.22
N GLN A 26 -28.54 1.89 -0.07
CA GLN A 26 -29.62 2.21 -1.03
C GLN A 26 -29.70 0.98 -1.95
N SER A 27 -30.52 -0.03 -1.69
CA SER A 27 -31.99 -0.04 -1.82
C SER A 27 -32.48 0.84 -2.96
N GLY A 28 -32.65 0.25 -4.15
CA GLY A 28 -33.49 0.82 -5.21
C GLY A 28 -32.96 0.66 -6.63
N LEU A 29 -32.75 -0.57 -7.11
CA LEU A 29 -32.70 -0.84 -8.56
C LEU A 29 -34.06 -1.38 -8.99
N LYS A 30 -34.87 -0.51 -9.61
CA LYS A 30 -36.03 -0.87 -10.42
C LYS A 30 -35.70 -0.55 -11.88
N ASP A 31 -35.72 -1.62 -12.69
CA ASP A 31 -36.19 -1.74 -14.07
C ASP A 31 -35.99 -0.59 -15.06
N SER A 32 -35.29 -0.85 -16.19
CA SER A 32 -35.95 -1.11 -17.49
C SER A 32 -34.97 -1.23 -18.68
N SER A 33 -35.02 -2.41 -19.33
CA SER A 33 -34.93 -2.77 -20.76
C SER A 33 -34.03 -2.04 -21.78
N SER A 34 -33.19 -2.81 -22.50
CA SER A 34 -33.37 -3.23 -23.93
C SER A 34 -32.06 -3.89 -24.44
N THR A 35 -31.99 -5.19 -24.74
CA THR A 35 -32.19 -5.86 -26.07
C THR A 35 -31.10 -5.40 -27.08
N GLU A 36 -30.19 -6.18 -27.68
CA GLU A 36 -30.24 -7.55 -28.22
C GLU A 36 -28.81 -8.07 -28.59
N GLN A 37 -28.54 -9.36 -28.28
CA GLN A 37 -27.85 -10.40 -29.08
C GLN A 37 -26.70 -10.08 -30.07
N ASN A 38 -25.50 -10.65 -29.83
CA ASN A 38 -24.99 -11.89 -30.46
C ASN A 38 -23.46 -12.00 -30.37
N GLY A 39 -22.98 -13.06 -29.71
CA GLY A 39 -21.55 -13.41 -29.68
C GLY A 39 -21.26 -14.57 -28.73
N LEU A 40 -21.52 -15.81 -29.18
CA LEU A 40 -20.95 -17.07 -28.70
C LEU A 40 -20.80 -17.23 -27.17
N ILE A 41 -21.89 -17.52 -26.47
CA ILE A 41 -21.85 -18.15 -25.14
C ILE A 41 -21.77 -19.68 -25.36
N PRO A 42 -20.70 -20.37 -24.94
CA PRO A 42 -20.69 -21.82 -24.93
C PRO A 42 -21.81 -22.32 -23.99
N ALA A 43 -22.54 -23.34 -24.43
CA ALA A 43 -23.65 -23.94 -23.71
C ALA A 43 -23.33 -24.12 -22.22
N LYS A 44 -24.12 -23.47 -21.36
CA LYS A 44 -24.07 -23.59 -19.90
C LYS A 44 -24.41 -25.04 -19.53
N SER A 45 -23.40 -25.90 -19.42
CA SER A 45 -23.64 -27.28 -19.00
C SER A 45 -24.20 -27.25 -17.58
N THR A 46 -25.36 -27.88 -17.39
CA THR A 46 -26.00 -28.11 -16.10
C THR A 46 -25.22 -29.14 -15.28
N LEU A 47 -23.95 -28.86 -14.97
CA LEU A 47 -23.20 -29.59 -13.95
C LEU A 47 -23.65 -29.02 -12.61
N LYS A 48 -24.26 -29.87 -11.77
CA LYS A 48 -24.45 -29.55 -10.35
C LYS A 48 -23.12 -29.01 -9.79
N PRO A 49 -23.12 -27.97 -8.94
CA PRO A 49 -21.90 -27.51 -8.29
C PRO A 49 -21.26 -28.72 -7.61
N THR A 50 -20.09 -29.13 -8.11
CA THR A 50 -19.33 -30.18 -7.45
C THR A 50 -18.85 -29.56 -6.15
N ALA A 51 -19.36 -30.06 -5.02
CA ALA A 51 -18.91 -29.58 -3.72
C ALA A 51 -17.41 -29.83 -3.58
N LEU A 52 -16.69 -28.86 -3.01
CA LEU A 52 -15.25 -29.02 -2.75
C LEU A 52 -15.00 -30.24 -1.86
N THR A 53 -14.08 -31.09 -2.28
CA THR A 53 -13.57 -32.19 -1.45
C THR A 53 -12.86 -31.64 -0.21
N LEU A 54 -12.74 -32.45 0.84
CA LEU A 54 -12.03 -32.05 2.06
C LEU A 54 -10.55 -31.75 1.76
N GLU A 55 -9.94 -32.52 0.86
CA GLU A 55 -8.58 -32.34 0.38
C GLU A 55 -8.39 -30.97 -0.30
N GLU A 56 -9.31 -30.58 -1.18
CA GLU A 56 -9.28 -29.26 -1.83
C GLU A 56 -9.49 -28.11 -0.83
N GLN A 57 -10.41 -28.27 0.13
CA GLN A 57 -10.60 -27.27 1.18
C GLN A 57 -9.34 -27.08 2.03
N ASN A 58 -8.67 -28.17 2.38
CA ASN A 58 -7.42 -28.15 3.11
C ASN A 58 -6.28 -27.53 2.29
N ALA A 59 -6.23 -27.80 0.97
CA ALA A 59 -5.26 -27.19 0.07
C ALA A 59 -5.45 -25.67 -0.02
N ILE A 60 -6.68 -25.20 -0.22
CA ILE A 60 -7.05 -23.77 -0.20
C ILE A 60 -6.63 -23.12 1.11
N ALA A 61 -6.96 -23.73 2.26
CA ALA A 61 -6.59 -23.17 3.56
C ALA A 61 -5.07 -23.04 3.75
N ARG A 62 -4.29 -24.03 3.29
CA ARG A 62 -2.81 -23.96 3.32
C ARG A 62 -2.27 -22.84 2.44
N GLU A 63 -2.77 -22.70 1.22
CA GLU A 63 -2.34 -21.65 0.31
C GLU A 63 -2.70 -20.25 0.84
N ARG A 64 -3.90 -20.07 1.39
CA ARG A 64 -4.27 -18.81 2.06
C ARG A 64 -3.34 -18.49 3.23
N LYS A 65 -2.91 -19.48 4.00
CA LYS A 65 -1.91 -19.29 5.07
C LYS A 65 -0.56 -18.85 4.49
N ARG A 66 -0.11 -19.48 3.41
CA ARG A 66 1.13 -19.11 2.70
C ARG A 66 1.07 -17.68 2.15
N LEU A 67 -0.02 -17.31 1.48
CA LEU A 67 -0.24 -15.95 0.97
C LEU A 67 -0.25 -14.92 2.10
N SER A 68 -0.87 -15.25 3.24
CA SER A 68 -0.84 -14.40 4.43
C SER A 68 0.58 -14.15 4.95
N ALA A 69 1.43 -15.19 4.97
CA ALA A 69 2.81 -15.06 5.41
C ALA A 69 3.64 -14.21 4.44
N MET A 70 3.43 -14.38 3.13
CA MET A 70 4.05 -13.53 2.10
C MET A 70 3.65 -12.06 2.27
N ILE A 71 2.37 -11.77 2.51
CA ILE A 71 1.90 -10.39 2.75
C ILE A 71 2.58 -9.80 3.99
N ALA A 72 2.64 -10.55 5.08
CA ALA A 72 3.28 -10.11 6.31
C ALA A 72 4.78 -9.82 6.10
N GLU A 73 5.49 -10.63 5.30
CA GLU A 73 6.89 -10.39 4.98
C GLU A 73 7.09 -9.14 4.12
N GLY A 74 6.22 -8.90 3.12
CA GLY A 74 6.28 -7.67 2.33
C GLY A 74 5.97 -6.42 3.16
N GLU A 75 4.96 -6.47 4.05
CA GLU A 75 4.69 -5.39 5.01
C GLU A 75 5.90 -5.13 5.92
N LYS A 76 6.52 -6.18 6.45
CA LYS A 76 7.73 -6.07 7.28
C LYS A 76 8.88 -5.42 6.50
N LYS A 77 9.14 -5.85 5.27
CA LYS A 77 10.20 -5.30 4.42
C LYS A 77 9.99 -3.80 4.18
N HIS A 78 8.75 -3.38 3.89
CA HIS A 78 8.42 -1.97 3.69
C HIS A 78 8.58 -1.16 4.99
N HIS A 79 8.02 -1.62 6.11
CA HIS A 79 8.17 -0.95 7.40
C HIS A 79 9.63 -0.77 7.82
N GLN A 80 10.46 -1.80 7.64
CA GLN A 80 11.88 -1.73 7.95
C GLN A 80 12.63 -0.75 7.05
N PHE A 81 12.31 -0.72 5.75
CA PHE A 81 12.87 0.25 4.82
C PHE A 81 12.52 1.68 5.27
N LEU A 82 11.25 1.95 5.57
CA LEU A 82 10.79 3.26 6.00
C LEU A 82 11.51 3.71 7.26
N LEU A 83 11.54 2.87 8.29
CA LEU A 83 12.11 3.22 9.58
C LEU A 83 13.63 3.47 9.49
N LYS A 84 14.36 2.59 8.80
CA LYS A 84 15.82 2.72 8.65
C LYS A 84 16.19 3.92 7.78
N GLY A 85 15.50 4.14 6.66
CA GLY A 85 15.76 5.26 5.77
C GLY A 85 15.43 6.60 6.40
N SER A 86 14.24 6.75 7.01
CA SER A 86 13.85 7.98 7.70
C SER A 86 14.71 8.29 8.93
N ASN A 87 15.09 7.29 9.74
CA ASN A 87 16.04 7.46 10.84
C ASN A 87 17.39 7.97 10.34
N LYS A 88 17.93 7.38 9.27
CA LYS A 88 19.20 7.81 8.66
C LYS A 88 19.12 9.27 8.19
N ILE A 89 18.12 9.61 7.38
CA ILE A 89 17.92 10.98 6.87
C ILE A 89 17.83 11.97 8.03
N THR A 90 17.07 11.62 9.08
CA THR A 90 16.88 12.52 10.22
C THR A 90 18.18 12.74 11.00
N LYS A 91 19.00 11.70 11.20
CA LYS A 91 20.32 11.83 11.82
C LYS A 91 21.24 12.75 11.00
N GLU A 92 21.22 12.61 9.68
CA GLU A 92 22.01 13.44 8.76
C GLU A 92 21.55 14.91 8.78
N ILE A 93 20.24 15.16 8.80
CA ILE A 93 19.66 16.51 8.98
C ILE A 93 20.07 17.13 10.31
N LEU A 94 20.00 16.38 11.42
CA LEU A 94 20.37 16.88 12.75
C LEU A 94 21.88 17.14 12.88
N ALA A 95 22.70 16.46 12.08
CA ALA A 95 24.14 16.71 11.98
C ALA A 95 24.48 17.93 11.10
N ASP A 96 23.54 18.43 10.30
CA ASP A 96 23.77 19.55 9.39
C ASP A 96 24.10 20.84 10.16
N PRO A 97 25.25 21.50 9.87
CA PRO A 97 25.63 22.75 10.50
C PRO A 97 24.60 23.87 10.34
N ALA A 98 23.85 23.91 9.23
CA ALA A 98 22.79 24.89 9.01
C ALA A 98 21.63 24.70 10.00
N ILE A 99 21.33 23.46 10.37
CA ILE A 99 20.31 23.10 11.35
C ILE A 99 20.80 23.32 12.78
N ASN A 100 22.07 23.05 13.05
CA ASN A 100 22.63 23.19 14.40
C ASN A 100 22.73 24.65 14.89
N ASN A 101 22.83 25.61 13.97
CA ASN A 101 22.94 27.04 14.30
C ASN A 101 21.57 27.76 14.38
N ILE A 102 20.47 27.01 14.39
CA ILE A 102 19.12 27.55 14.48
C ILE A 102 18.86 28.15 15.88
N ASN A 103 18.48 29.43 15.91
CA ASN A 103 18.22 30.16 17.15
C ASN A 103 16.75 30.50 17.41
N SER A 104 15.87 30.40 16.41
CA SER A 104 14.45 30.72 16.60
C SER A 104 13.72 29.66 17.43
N VAL A 105 12.73 30.10 18.22
CA VAL A 105 11.99 29.23 19.14
C VAL A 105 11.24 28.12 18.39
N ASP A 106 10.58 28.45 17.28
CA ASP A 106 9.75 27.48 16.56
C ASP A 106 10.60 26.43 15.84
N ARG A 107 11.73 26.84 15.25
CA ARG A 107 12.66 25.90 14.62
C ARG A 107 13.38 25.00 15.63
N LYS A 108 13.57 25.44 16.88
CA LYS A 108 14.03 24.58 17.97
C LYS A 108 13.01 23.51 18.35
N LYS A 109 11.71 23.81 18.28
CA LYS A 109 10.65 22.80 18.52
C LYS A 109 10.63 21.76 17.40
N GLU A 110 10.72 22.19 16.15
CA GLU A 110 10.82 21.30 14.98
C GLU A 110 12.05 20.39 15.08
N LYS A 111 13.21 20.95 15.46
CA LYS A 111 14.42 20.14 15.75
C LYS A 111 14.16 19.10 16.85
N ALA A 112 13.49 19.48 17.94
CA ALA A 112 13.18 18.56 19.03
C ALA A 112 12.25 17.42 18.61
N VAL A 113 11.34 17.63 17.66
CA VAL A 113 10.51 16.57 17.05
C VAL A 113 11.39 15.56 16.33
N LEU A 114 12.34 16.02 15.50
CA LEU A 114 13.29 15.15 14.82
C LEU A 114 14.22 14.39 15.77
N GLU A 115 14.69 15.04 16.84
CA GLU A 115 15.48 14.40 17.89
C GLU A 115 14.69 13.31 18.63
N GLN A 116 13.41 13.57 18.91
CA GLN A 116 12.52 12.58 19.51
C GLN A 116 12.27 11.40 18.57
N PHE A 117 12.01 11.68 17.30
CA PHE A 117 11.86 10.64 16.28
C PHE A 117 13.09 9.75 16.18
N VAL A 118 14.31 10.30 16.21
CA VAL A 118 15.55 9.50 16.20
C VAL A 118 15.65 8.59 17.42
N ARG A 119 15.33 9.09 18.63
CA ARG A 119 15.32 8.26 19.84
C ARG A 119 14.31 7.13 19.73
N ASP A 120 13.08 7.46 19.37
CA ASP A 120 11.99 6.48 19.28
C ASP A 120 12.27 5.44 18.19
N SER A 121 12.83 5.85 17.05
CA SER A 121 13.17 4.93 15.95
C SER A 121 14.38 4.05 16.26
N ASP A 122 15.39 4.54 16.98
CA ASP A 122 16.52 3.72 17.43
C ASP A 122 16.08 2.61 18.39
N ASP A 123 15.10 2.89 19.27
CA ASP A 123 14.54 1.91 20.20
C ASP A 123 13.79 0.77 19.50
N ILE A 124 13.29 0.99 18.28
CA ILE A 124 12.42 0.05 17.55
C ILE A 124 12.97 -0.34 16.17
N ILE A 125 14.24 -0.07 15.88
CA ILE A 125 14.80 -0.18 14.52
C ILE A 125 14.77 -1.59 13.93
N ASP A 126 14.74 -2.60 14.79
CA ASP A 126 14.61 -4.01 14.43
C ASP A 126 13.26 -4.62 14.89
N ASP A 127 12.33 -3.79 15.39
CA ASP A 127 10.98 -4.21 15.72
C ASP A 127 10.18 -4.51 14.45
N THR A 128 9.20 -5.40 14.59
CA THR A 128 8.27 -5.81 13.54
C THR A 128 6.82 -5.54 13.92
N ASP A 129 6.53 -5.02 15.13
CA ASP A 129 5.19 -4.59 15.49
C ASP A 129 4.75 -3.38 14.68
N ARG A 130 3.83 -3.64 13.74
CA ARG A 130 3.27 -2.64 12.84
C ARG A 130 2.71 -1.42 13.56
N LYS A 131 2.06 -1.59 14.72
CA LYS A 131 1.46 -0.46 15.45
C LYS A 131 2.54 0.45 16.02
N CYS A 132 3.58 -0.13 16.59
CA CYS A 132 4.73 0.61 17.10
C CYS A 132 5.45 1.37 15.97
N VAL A 133 5.73 0.71 14.84
CA VAL A 133 6.41 1.33 13.69
C VAL A 133 5.60 2.49 13.10
N ILE A 134 4.29 2.30 12.87
CA ILE A 134 3.41 3.36 12.33
C ILE A 134 3.38 4.58 13.25
N ARG A 135 3.32 4.36 14.58
CA ARG A 135 3.32 5.45 15.55
C ARG A 135 4.57 6.29 15.43
N VAL A 136 5.75 5.67 15.34
CA VAL A 136 7.04 6.38 15.25
C VAL A 136 7.18 7.09 13.90
N LEU A 137 6.82 6.43 12.80
CA LEU A 137 6.87 7.03 11.46
C LEU A 137 5.94 8.23 11.30
N LYS A 138 4.83 8.29 12.04
CA LYS A 138 3.86 9.38 11.96
C LYS A 138 4.51 10.74 12.19
N ASP A 139 5.37 10.86 13.19
CA ASP A 139 5.99 12.15 13.54
C ASP A 139 6.92 12.63 12.42
N PHE A 140 7.69 11.72 11.83
CA PHE A 140 8.52 12.00 10.65
C PHE A 140 7.66 12.45 9.46
N TYR A 141 6.60 11.72 9.11
CA TYR A 141 5.76 12.09 7.98
C TYR A 141 4.94 13.36 8.22
N THR A 142 4.53 13.65 9.45
CA THR A 142 3.92 14.95 9.77
C THR A 142 4.90 16.08 9.47
N PHE A 143 6.15 15.94 9.92
CA PHE A 143 7.21 16.91 9.63
C PHE A 143 7.53 17.04 8.13
N THR A 144 7.73 15.94 7.40
CA THR A 144 8.05 16.01 5.96
C THR A 144 6.88 16.52 5.13
N ASN A 145 5.63 16.22 5.50
CA ASN A 145 4.47 16.79 4.82
C ASN A 145 4.39 18.32 4.94
N GLU A 146 4.76 18.86 6.10
CA GLU A 146 4.80 20.30 6.34
C GLU A 146 5.88 21.01 5.51
N HIS A 147 7.09 20.44 5.46
CA HIS A 147 8.25 21.12 4.87
C HIS A 147 8.58 20.70 3.44
N PHE A 148 8.14 19.54 2.96
CA PHE A 148 8.58 18.95 1.69
C PHE A 148 7.45 18.69 0.69
N PHE A 149 6.30 18.17 1.13
CA PHE A 149 5.22 17.74 0.23
C PHE A 149 4.05 18.73 0.07
N SER A 150 3.93 19.75 0.93
CA SER A 150 2.80 20.69 0.88
C SER A 150 2.78 21.56 -0.39
N LYS A 151 1.72 21.40 -1.20
CA LYS A 151 1.44 22.21 -2.42
C LYS A 151 1.21 23.70 -2.15
N ASN A 152 0.92 24.10 -0.92
CA ASN A 152 0.62 25.49 -0.59
C ASN A 152 1.88 26.38 -0.47
N ASN A 153 3.07 25.79 -0.49
CA ASN A 153 4.32 26.52 -0.34
C ASN A 153 5.19 26.46 -1.61
N LEU A 154 4.73 27.11 -2.69
CA LEU A 154 5.60 27.47 -3.83
C LEU A 154 6.80 28.35 -3.41
N THR A 155 6.85 28.78 -2.14
CA THR A 155 7.90 29.53 -1.45
C THR A 155 8.84 28.68 -0.57
N ASN A 156 8.66 27.35 -0.45
CA ASN A 156 9.51 26.49 0.42
C ASN A 156 10.95 26.33 -0.05
N VAL A 157 11.33 26.88 -1.21
CA VAL A 157 12.72 26.86 -1.68
C VAL A 157 13.65 27.55 -0.70
N ASP A 158 13.16 28.47 0.15
CA ASP A 158 13.92 29.11 1.22
C ASP A 158 13.75 28.49 2.61
N ASP A 159 12.92 27.46 2.75
CA ASP A 159 12.80 26.72 4.01
C ASP A 159 14.08 25.90 4.25
N ILE A 160 14.70 26.14 5.42
CA ILE A 160 15.91 25.44 5.84
C ILE A 160 15.67 23.93 5.97
N TRP A 161 14.46 23.51 6.35
CA TRP A 161 14.10 22.10 6.46
C TRP A 161 13.89 21.45 5.10
N PHE A 162 13.28 22.16 4.15
CA PHE A 162 13.18 21.69 2.77
C PHE A 162 14.57 21.46 2.17
N LYS A 163 15.48 22.43 2.33
CA LYS A 163 16.87 22.33 1.86
C LYS A 163 17.59 21.15 2.51
N ALA A 164 17.44 20.98 3.82
CA ALA A 164 18.06 19.87 4.54
C ALA A 164 17.50 18.50 4.10
N LEU A 165 16.18 18.34 4.04
CA LEU A 165 15.54 17.11 3.57
C LEU A 165 16.01 16.74 2.16
N LYS A 166 16.05 17.72 1.25
CA LYS A 166 16.53 17.51 -0.11
C LYS A 166 18.02 17.13 -0.16
N ALA A 167 18.87 17.86 0.56
CA ALA A 167 20.31 17.64 0.57
C ALA A 167 20.69 16.27 1.15
N HIS A 168 19.92 15.77 2.13
CA HIS A 168 20.15 14.50 2.81
C HIS A 168 19.31 13.35 2.23
N GLY A 169 18.87 13.47 0.97
CA GLY A 169 18.44 12.32 0.18
C GLY A 169 16.95 11.95 0.23
N MET A 170 16.07 12.86 0.64
CA MET A 170 14.62 12.61 0.64
C MET A 170 14.09 12.22 -0.76
N ASP A 171 14.56 12.90 -1.83
CA ASP A 171 14.17 12.57 -3.22
C ASP A 171 14.55 11.12 -3.60
N GLN A 172 15.74 10.65 -3.18
CA GLN A 172 16.21 9.30 -3.45
C GLN A 172 15.43 8.27 -2.61
N PHE A 173 15.15 8.61 -1.35
CA PHE A 173 14.37 7.75 -0.46
C PHE A 173 12.95 7.52 -0.98
N ASP A 174 12.28 8.55 -1.50
CA ASP A 174 10.97 8.42 -2.14
C ASP A 174 11.03 7.53 -3.40
N ALA A 175 12.08 7.68 -4.21
CA ALA A 175 12.29 6.85 -5.39
C ALA A 175 12.55 5.38 -5.03
N ASP A 176 13.40 5.12 -4.04
CA ASP A 176 13.72 3.79 -3.53
C ASP A 176 12.49 3.13 -2.89
N GLU A 177 11.64 3.90 -2.19
CA GLU A 177 10.37 3.42 -1.66
C GLU A 177 9.43 2.96 -2.78
N ALA A 178 9.29 3.78 -3.82
CA ALA A 178 8.44 3.45 -4.96
C ALA A 178 8.93 2.19 -5.69
N GLU A 179 10.25 2.03 -5.86
CA GLU A 179 10.83 0.82 -6.41
C GLU A 179 10.53 -0.40 -5.54
N LEU A 180 10.74 -0.30 -4.23
CA LEU A 180 10.46 -1.36 -3.28
C LEU A 180 8.98 -1.78 -3.29
N LEU A 181 8.06 -0.81 -3.28
CA LEU A 181 6.63 -1.06 -3.36
C LEU A 181 6.25 -1.75 -4.68
N ASN A 182 6.87 -1.36 -5.80
CA ASN A 182 6.65 -2.04 -7.07
C ASN A 182 7.12 -3.50 -7.03
N GLN A 183 8.30 -3.78 -6.47
CA GLN A 183 8.80 -5.14 -6.30
C GLN A 183 7.85 -5.99 -5.44
N ILE A 184 7.38 -5.45 -4.31
CA ILE A 184 6.43 -6.12 -3.42
C ILE A 184 5.09 -6.37 -4.14
N GLY A 185 4.55 -5.35 -4.79
CA GLY A 185 3.28 -5.46 -5.50
C GLY A 185 3.34 -6.46 -6.66
N TYR A 186 4.44 -6.50 -7.43
CA TYR A 186 4.64 -7.50 -8.47
C TYR A 186 4.69 -8.92 -7.92
N GLN A 187 5.39 -9.12 -6.80
CA GLN A 187 5.41 -10.42 -6.11
C GLN A 187 4.00 -10.85 -5.69
N TYR A 188 3.22 -9.94 -5.10
CA TYR A 188 1.83 -10.24 -4.73
C TYR A 188 0.99 -10.63 -5.94
N ALA A 189 1.03 -9.83 -7.02
CA ALA A 189 0.29 -10.14 -8.24
C ALA A 189 0.62 -11.53 -8.79
N ASP A 190 1.91 -11.87 -8.86
CA ASP A 190 2.36 -13.17 -9.36
C ASP A 190 1.93 -14.33 -8.47
N GLU A 191 1.98 -14.17 -7.15
CA GLU A 191 1.62 -15.22 -6.21
C GLU A 191 0.09 -15.44 -6.12
N PHE A 192 -0.70 -14.38 -6.25
CA PHE A 192 -2.16 -14.51 -6.37
C PHE A 192 -2.59 -15.11 -7.71
N ASP A 193 -1.94 -14.74 -8.82
CA ASP A 193 -2.22 -15.34 -10.13
C ASP A 193 -1.88 -16.84 -10.14
N LYS A 194 -0.73 -17.24 -9.58
CA LYS A 194 -0.38 -18.66 -9.39
C LYS A 194 -1.41 -19.39 -8.54
N TYR A 195 -1.87 -18.77 -7.44
CA TYR A 195 -2.88 -19.35 -6.57
C TYR A 195 -4.18 -19.61 -7.33
N LEU A 196 -4.75 -18.60 -8.00
CA LEU A 196 -6.01 -18.75 -8.73
C LEU A 196 -5.91 -19.78 -9.85
N LYS A 197 -4.81 -19.83 -10.59
CA LYS A 197 -4.56 -20.84 -11.63
C LYS A 197 -4.46 -22.27 -11.10
N SER A 198 -4.18 -22.45 -9.81
CA SER A 198 -4.12 -23.77 -9.17
C SER A 198 -5.48 -24.30 -8.72
N LEU A 199 -6.52 -23.46 -8.71
CA LEU A 199 -7.84 -23.82 -8.19
C LEU A 199 -8.66 -24.63 -9.21
N SER A 200 -9.43 -25.60 -8.70
CA SER A 200 -10.49 -26.24 -9.47
C SER A 200 -11.64 -25.26 -9.72
N PRO A 201 -12.58 -25.55 -10.66
CA PRO A 201 -13.75 -24.69 -10.88
C PRO A 201 -14.57 -24.42 -9.60
N ALA A 202 -14.70 -25.41 -8.72
CA ALA A 202 -15.36 -25.24 -7.42
C ALA A 202 -14.53 -24.37 -6.45
N GLY A 203 -13.20 -24.44 -6.55
CA GLY A 203 -12.29 -23.57 -5.81
C GLY A 203 -12.35 -22.11 -6.26
N LEU A 204 -12.43 -21.87 -7.58
CA LEU A 204 -12.62 -20.54 -8.16
C LEU A 204 -13.94 -19.91 -7.69
N GLU A 205 -15.03 -20.69 -7.66
CA GLU A 205 -16.32 -20.21 -7.13
C GLU A 205 -16.23 -19.86 -5.63
N LYS A 206 -15.47 -20.64 -4.85
CA LYS A 206 -15.22 -20.31 -3.43
C LYS A 206 -14.39 -19.04 -3.27
N GLU A 207 -13.46 -18.78 -4.19
CA GLU A 207 -12.56 -17.62 -4.19
C GLU A 207 -13.03 -16.51 -5.14
N LYS A 208 -14.34 -16.42 -5.40
CA LYS A 208 -14.94 -15.53 -6.41
C LYS A 208 -14.52 -14.06 -6.29
N ASP A 209 -14.29 -13.54 -5.09
CA ASP A 209 -13.88 -12.12 -4.96
C ASP A 209 -12.45 -11.91 -5.45
N LEU A 210 -11.57 -12.91 -5.29
CA LEU A 210 -10.21 -12.87 -5.85
C LEU A 210 -10.25 -13.07 -7.38
N VAL A 211 -11.15 -13.92 -7.88
CA VAL A 211 -11.39 -14.07 -9.32
C VAL A 211 -11.87 -12.74 -9.91
N TYR A 212 -12.81 -12.06 -9.26
CA TYR A 212 -13.31 -10.75 -9.69
C TYR A 212 -12.18 -9.71 -9.78
N VAL A 213 -11.25 -9.71 -8.82
CA VAL A 213 -10.07 -8.85 -8.88
C VAL A 213 -9.20 -9.20 -10.10
N GLN A 214 -9.05 -10.48 -10.44
CA GLN A 214 -8.31 -10.93 -11.62
C GLN A 214 -8.93 -10.44 -12.93
N GLU A 215 -10.23 -10.65 -13.08
CA GLU A 215 -10.98 -10.24 -14.26
C GLU A 215 -10.91 -8.73 -14.45
N THR A 216 -11.10 -7.97 -13.37
CA THR A 216 -10.98 -6.51 -13.39
C THR A 216 -9.60 -6.05 -13.88
N TYR A 217 -8.52 -6.72 -13.49
CA TYR A 217 -7.19 -6.37 -13.97
C TYR A 217 -6.98 -6.73 -15.44
N LEU A 218 -7.43 -7.90 -15.88
CA LEU A 218 -7.30 -8.30 -17.28
C LEU A 218 -8.04 -7.34 -18.22
N GLU A 219 -9.21 -6.83 -17.78
CA GLU A 219 -9.97 -5.81 -18.51
C GLU A 219 -9.28 -4.43 -18.56
N ASN A 220 -8.44 -4.13 -17.57
CA ASN A 220 -7.80 -2.82 -17.40
C ASN A 220 -6.27 -2.87 -17.55
N LYS A 221 -5.74 -3.94 -18.14
CA LYS A 221 -4.29 -4.23 -18.14
C LYS A 221 -3.45 -3.16 -18.80
N ASP A 222 -4.01 -2.44 -19.76
CA ASP A 222 -3.31 -1.38 -20.50
C ASP A 222 -3.17 -0.07 -19.71
N ILE A 223 -3.95 0.10 -18.63
CA ILE A 223 -3.99 1.33 -17.82
C ILE A 223 -3.67 1.10 -16.35
N MET A 224 -3.64 -0.16 -15.89
CA MET A 224 -3.36 -0.53 -14.50
C MET A 224 -1.99 -1.18 -14.39
N ASP A 225 -1.09 -0.54 -13.64
CA ASP A 225 0.19 -1.14 -13.29
C ASP A 225 0.00 -2.42 -12.45
N LYS A 226 0.87 -3.41 -12.69
CA LYS A 226 0.80 -4.74 -12.08
C LYS A 226 1.02 -4.70 -10.55
N ALA A 227 1.79 -3.75 -10.02
CA ALA A 227 2.02 -3.64 -8.58
C ALA A 227 0.77 -3.09 -7.90
N SER A 228 0.16 -2.06 -8.50
CA SER A 228 -1.15 -1.54 -8.06
C SER A 228 -2.21 -2.64 -7.99
N TYR A 229 -2.19 -3.55 -8.97
CA TYR A 229 -3.03 -4.73 -8.98
C TYR A 229 -2.70 -5.74 -7.86
N GLY A 230 -1.42 -6.04 -7.62
CA GLY A 230 -1.00 -6.89 -6.51
C GLY A 230 -1.46 -6.40 -5.13
N PHE A 231 -1.38 -5.09 -4.87
CA PHE A 231 -1.91 -4.51 -3.63
C PHE A 231 -3.45 -4.56 -3.53
N ARG A 232 -4.17 -4.48 -4.66
CA ARG A 232 -5.62 -4.68 -4.67
C ARG A 232 -5.98 -6.09 -4.19
N TYR A 233 -5.26 -7.12 -4.61
CA TYR A 233 -5.49 -8.47 -4.09
C TYR A 233 -5.38 -8.56 -2.58
N VAL A 234 -4.32 -7.98 -2.01
CA VAL A 234 -4.09 -7.98 -0.57
C VAL A 234 -5.28 -7.36 0.18
N ASN A 235 -5.84 -6.26 -0.34
CA ASN A 235 -7.00 -5.60 0.26
C ASN A 235 -8.24 -6.50 0.29
N PHE A 236 -8.58 -7.15 -0.83
CA PHE A 236 -9.71 -8.08 -0.89
C PHE A 236 -9.48 -9.33 -0.03
N PHE A 237 -8.27 -9.89 -0.10
CA PHE A 237 -7.87 -11.05 0.67
C PHE A 237 -7.97 -10.82 2.19
N ASN A 238 -7.58 -9.64 2.67
CA ASN A 238 -7.67 -9.30 4.08
C ASN A 238 -9.10 -8.99 4.55
N LYS A 239 -9.95 -8.38 3.72
CA LYS A 239 -11.38 -8.16 4.04
C LYS A 239 -12.12 -9.48 4.32
N GLN A 240 -11.81 -10.53 3.56
CA GLN A 240 -12.40 -11.86 3.79
C GLN A 240 -12.00 -12.49 5.12
N LYS A 241 -10.93 -12.04 5.79
CA LYS A 241 -10.54 -12.54 7.12
C LYS A 241 -11.34 -11.91 8.25
N THR A 242 -11.90 -10.72 8.05
CA THR A 242 -12.66 -9.98 9.08
C THR A 242 -14.14 -10.36 9.12
N ASP A 243 -14.64 -11.06 8.10
CA ASP A 243 -16.04 -11.48 7.98
C ASP A 243 -16.31 -12.91 8.50
N VAL A 244 -15.40 -13.47 9.32
CA VAL A 244 -15.49 -14.80 9.96
C VAL A 244 -15.55 -14.68 11.47
#